data_AF-A0A1N6HRF0-F1
#
_entry.id   AF-A0A1N6HRF0-F1
#
_cell.length_a   1.000
_cell.length_b   1.000
_cell.length_c   1.000
_cell.angle_alpha   90.00
_cell.angle_beta   90.00
_cell.angle_gamma   90.00
#
_symmetry.space_group_name_H-M   'P 1'
#
loop_
_entity.id
_entity.type
_entity.pdbx_description
1 polymer ?
#
loop_
_entity_poly.entity_id
_entity_poly.type
_entity_poly.pdbx_seq_one_letter_code
_entity_poly.pdbx_strand_id
1 'polypeptide(L)'
;MLKKLLPVLLILGLTACSEPENVTQTSSENTQTTKTAQTQSEPAASIDIADAKPGRFNAGEDYQVLDTPATDTPTVTEFFSFYCPHCYQFEPLVQQLKQQVPDNAKVVKNHVSFMGGDMGDVITRAYATAVVLDAQDTIIPVLFDRIHVAQNPPKSLADVRQMFIDNGIEGSEFDGAYNSFAANSMAKRFDQSFQKSGLRGVPAVIVNGKYHVTPKTVETPEEYFQLINYLLTQK
;
A
#
# COMPACT_ATOMS: atom_id res chain seq x y z
N MET A 1 28.59 -3.77 -66.22
CA MET A 1 29.22 -3.23 -64.99
C MET A 1 29.18 -4.34 -63.94
N LEU A 2 30.14 -5.27 -63.95
CA LEU A 2 31.31 -5.35 -63.03
C LEU A 2 30.90 -5.28 -61.54
N LYS A 3 30.61 -6.43 -60.90
CA LYS A 3 31.50 -7.17 -59.97
C LYS A 3 32.10 -6.33 -58.82
N LYS A 4 31.74 -6.67 -57.57
CA LYS A 4 32.61 -6.90 -56.38
C LYS A 4 31.71 -7.28 -55.20
N LEU A 5 31.62 -8.56 -54.79
CA LEU A 5 32.52 -9.30 -53.89
C LEU A 5 32.68 -8.69 -52.47
N LEU A 6 32.05 -9.39 -51.53
CA LEU A 6 32.39 -9.73 -50.11
C LEU A 6 33.92 -9.71 -49.77
N PRO A 7 34.41 -9.76 -48.50
CA PRO A 7 33.92 -10.65 -47.42
C PRO A 7 34.15 -10.25 -45.91
N VAL A 8 33.47 -11.01 -45.03
CA VAL A 8 33.96 -11.70 -43.80
C VAL A 8 34.71 -10.90 -42.71
N LEU A 9 34.20 -10.96 -41.47
CA LEU A 9 35.04 -11.38 -40.34
C LEU A 9 34.27 -12.21 -39.31
N LEU A 10 34.53 -13.51 -39.39
CA LEU A 10 34.20 -14.57 -38.45
C LEU A 10 35.34 -14.62 -37.42
N ILE A 11 35.06 -14.51 -36.12
CA ILE A 11 36.07 -14.79 -35.08
C ILE A 11 35.50 -15.90 -34.18
N LEU A 12 35.93 -17.13 -34.48
CA LEU A 12 35.97 -18.24 -33.53
C LEU A 12 37.36 -18.24 -32.88
N GLY A 13 37.41 -18.38 -31.55
CA GLY A 13 38.63 -18.67 -30.81
C GLY A 13 38.31 -19.43 -29.52
N LEU A 14 38.45 -20.75 -29.58
CA LEU A 14 38.47 -21.69 -28.46
C LEU A 14 39.88 -21.73 -27.80
N THR A 15 39.95 -22.45 -26.66
CA THR A 15 41.13 -23.09 -25.99
C THR A 15 41.61 -22.29 -24.76
N ALA A 16 41.38 -22.66 -23.48
CA ALA A 16 41.59 -23.89 -22.68
C ALA A 16 43.01 -24.07 -22.10
N CYS A 17 43.06 -24.54 -20.83
CA CYS A 17 44.18 -25.16 -20.07
C CYS A 17 45.24 -24.19 -19.47
N SER A 18 45.76 -24.28 -18.23
CA SER A 18 45.68 -25.22 -17.09
C SER A 18 46.30 -24.59 -15.80
N GLU A 19 45.97 -25.22 -14.66
CA GLU A 19 46.50 -25.26 -13.25
C GLU A 19 48.05 -25.23 -13.00
N PRO A 20 48.61 -25.46 -11.77
CA PRO A 20 48.14 -25.52 -10.36
C PRO A 20 49.03 -24.68 -9.38
N GLU A 21 48.83 -24.58 -8.05
CA GLU A 21 49.36 -25.42 -6.93
C GLU A 21 48.67 -24.94 -5.62
N ASN A 22 47.97 -25.77 -4.81
CA ASN A 22 48.41 -26.68 -3.72
C ASN A 22 49.19 -25.95 -2.60
N VAL A 23 49.02 -26.07 -1.27
CA VAL A 23 48.70 -27.16 -0.30
C VAL A 23 48.29 -26.42 1.00
N THR A 24 47.37 -26.85 1.88
CA THR A 24 47.64 -27.80 2.97
C THR A 24 46.38 -28.02 3.83
N GLN A 25 46.19 -29.28 4.19
CA GLN A 25 45.15 -29.88 5.02
C GLN A 25 45.25 -29.50 6.51
N THR A 26 44.15 -29.63 7.26
CA THR A 26 44.12 -30.44 8.50
C THR A 26 42.68 -30.86 8.79
N SER A 27 42.54 -32.16 9.04
CA SER A 27 41.34 -32.93 9.38
C SER A 27 40.88 -32.77 10.82
N SER A 28 39.58 -32.93 11.08
CA SER A 28 39.07 -33.72 12.22
C SER A 28 37.62 -34.15 11.96
N GLU A 29 37.38 -35.43 12.16
CA GLU A 29 36.08 -36.13 12.20
C GLU A 29 35.10 -35.48 13.18
N ASN A 30 33.78 -35.57 12.93
CA ASN A 30 32.94 -36.57 13.60
C ASN A 30 31.44 -36.51 13.17
N THR A 31 30.95 -37.66 12.71
CA THR A 31 29.61 -38.27 12.89
C THR A 31 28.33 -37.44 12.64
N GLN A 32 27.76 -37.79 11.48
CA GLN A 32 26.36 -37.89 11.09
C GLN A 32 25.36 -38.17 12.24
N THR A 33 24.36 -37.30 12.40
CA THR A 33 23.00 -37.73 12.76
C THR A 33 22.01 -36.95 11.92
N THR A 34 21.42 -37.70 11.00
CA THR A 34 20.31 -37.37 10.12
C THR A 34 19.10 -36.91 10.93
N LYS A 35 18.58 -35.72 10.68
CA LYS A 35 17.16 -35.42 10.92
C LYS A 35 16.62 -34.52 9.81
N THR A 36 15.91 -35.18 8.91
CA THR A 36 15.01 -34.61 7.91
C THR A 36 14.00 -33.68 8.60
N ALA A 37 13.94 -32.43 8.17
CA ALA A 37 12.80 -31.53 8.39
C ALA A 37 12.58 -30.81 7.05
N GLN A 38 11.84 -31.43 6.13
CA GLN A 38 10.43 -31.12 5.90
C GLN A 38 10.14 -29.62 5.98
N THR A 39 10.37 -28.98 4.83
CA THR A 39 9.64 -27.80 4.36
C THR A 39 8.15 -28.05 4.51
N GLN A 40 7.52 -27.40 5.49
CA GLN A 40 6.09 -27.19 5.52
C GLN A 40 5.85 -25.71 5.24
N SER A 41 5.22 -25.44 4.10
CA SER A 41 4.56 -24.17 3.82
C SER A 41 3.45 -23.99 4.86
N GLU A 42 3.70 -23.12 5.83
CA GLU A 42 2.70 -22.71 6.82
C GLU A 42 1.65 -21.84 6.11
N PRO A 43 0.35 -22.18 6.20
CA PRO A 43 -0.69 -21.27 5.73
C PRO A 43 -0.67 -20.04 6.64
N ALA A 44 -0.86 -18.85 6.07
CA ALA A 44 -0.95 -17.60 6.82
C ALA A 44 -1.94 -17.77 7.98
N ALA A 45 -1.41 -17.71 9.21
CA ALA A 45 -2.19 -17.86 10.42
C ALA A 45 -3.26 -16.76 10.46
N SER A 46 -4.53 -17.18 10.44
CA SER A 46 -5.65 -16.34 10.79
C SER A 46 -5.46 -15.87 12.23
N ILE A 47 -5.28 -14.57 12.43
CA ILE A 47 -5.15 -13.99 13.78
C ILE A 47 -6.50 -14.15 14.49
N ASP A 48 -6.59 -15.11 15.40
CA ASP A 48 -7.77 -15.29 16.23
C ASP A 48 -8.04 -14.01 17.03
N ILE A 49 -9.18 -13.38 16.77
CA ILE A 49 -9.65 -12.14 17.42
C ILE A 49 -9.77 -12.31 18.96
N ALA A 50 -9.70 -13.55 19.45
CA ALA A 50 -9.82 -13.92 20.87
C ALA A 50 -8.57 -13.61 21.72
N ASP A 51 -7.40 -13.33 21.13
CA ASP A 51 -6.16 -13.06 21.90
C ASP A 51 -5.94 -11.57 22.28
N ALA A 52 -6.94 -10.71 22.08
CA ALA A 52 -6.95 -9.36 22.64
C ALA A 52 -7.18 -9.44 24.16
N LYS A 53 -6.10 -9.63 24.94
CA LYS A 53 -6.14 -9.59 26.41
C LYS A 53 -6.73 -8.24 26.88
N PRO A 54 -7.72 -8.22 27.78
CA PRO A 54 -8.20 -6.99 28.40
C PRO A 54 -7.04 -6.19 29.00
N GLY A 55 -6.97 -4.89 28.71
CA GLY A 55 -5.88 -4.02 29.16
C GLY A 55 -4.61 -4.04 28.29
N ARG A 56 -4.62 -4.74 27.15
CA ARG A 56 -3.51 -4.69 26.18
C ARG A 56 -3.40 -3.33 25.48
N PHE A 57 -4.54 -2.73 25.12
CA PHE A 57 -4.58 -1.47 24.38
C PHE A 57 -5.33 -0.41 25.18
N ASN A 58 -4.68 0.74 25.41
CA ASN A 58 -5.17 1.76 26.32
C ASN A 58 -5.57 3.05 25.57
N ALA A 59 -6.71 3.62 25.96
CA ALA A 59 -7.12 4.93 25.47
C ALA A 59 -6.15 6.03 25.96
N GLY A 60 -5.80 6.97 25.10
CA GLY A 60 -4.78 8.01 25.34
C GLY A 60 -3.34 7.55 25.07
N GLU A 61 -3.11 6.24 25.04
CA GLU A 61 -1.82 5.65 24.68
C GLU A 61 -1.86 5.12 23.25
N ASP A 62 -2.64 4.07 22.97
CA ASP A 62 -2.67 3.35 21.69
C ASP A 62 -3.75 3.86 20.73
N TYR A 63 -4.75 4.55 21.25
CA TYR A 63 -5.79 5.21 20.47
C TYR A 63 -6.42 6.37 21.24
N GLN A 64 -7.04 7.30 20.51
CA GLN A 64 -7.84 8.39 21.05
C GLN A 64 -9.31 8.17 20.71
N VAL A 65 -10.19 8.44 21.65
CA VAL A 65 -11.65 8.43 21.42
C VAL A 65 -12.05 9.82 20.93
N LEU A 66 -12.60 9.86 19.72
CA LEU A 66 -13.11 11.07 19.09
C LEU A 66 -14.56 11.34 19.52
N ASP A 67 -14.93 12.61 19.54
CA ASP A 67 -16.32 13.04 19.74
C ASP A 67 -17.11 12.97 18.43
N THR A 68 -17.16 11.76 17.87
CA THR A 68 -17.88 11.43 16.64
C THR A 68 -18.72 10.18 16.88
N PRO A 69 -19.92 10.10 16.27
CA PRO A 69 -20.73 8.89 16.36
C PRO A 69 -19.99 7.72 15.71
N ALA A 70 -20.09 6.54 16.33
CA ALA A 70 -19.57 5.34 15.70
C ALA A 70 -20.34 5.01 14.41
N THR A 71 -19.65 4.44 13.44
CA THR A 71 -20.26 3.98 12.19
C THR A 71 -21.17 2.78 12.43
N ASP A 72 -22.29 2.71 11.69
CA ASP A 72 -23.22 1.58 11.79
C ASP A 72 -22.59 0.25 11.37
N THR A 73 -21.69 0.30 10.38
CA THR A 73 -20.89 -0.85 9.90
C THR A 73 -19.44 -0.70 10.38
N PRO A 74 -18.79 -1.79 10.84
CA PRO A 74 -17.39 -1.74 11.22
C PRO A 74 -16.52 -1.25 10.06
N THR A 75 -15.72 -0.22 10.30
CA THR A 75 -14.95 0.45 9.23
C THR A 75 -13.58 0.82 9.73
N VAL A 76 -12.56 0.59 8.92
CA VAL A 76 -11.21 1.11 9.10
C VAL A 76 -10.96 2.15 8.00
N THR A 77 -10.93 3.42 8.38
CA THR A 77 -10.69 4.52 7.45
C THR A 77 -9.24 4.99 7.55
N GLU A 78 -8.49 4.84 6.49
CA GLU A 78 -7.18 5.47 6.33
C GLU A 78 -7.34 6.85 5.69
N PHE A 79 -6.76 7.87 6.30
CA PHE A 79 -6.60 9.20 5.72
C PHE A 79 -5.18 9.30 5.15
N PHE A 80 -5.08 9.65 3.87
CA PHE A 80 -3.81 9.61 3.16
C PHE A 80 -3.73 10.69 2.08
N SER A 81 -2.53 10.91 1.55
CA SER A 81 -2.33 11.64 0.30
C SER A 81 -1.33 10.92 -0.58
N PHE A 82 -1.55 10.95 -1.90
CA PHE A 82 -0.55 10.49 -2.87
C PHE A 82 0.73 11.33 -2.90
N TYR A 83 0.71 12.53 -2.31
CA TYR A 83 1.89 13.40 -2.19
C TYR A 83 2.64 13.22 -0.86
N CYS A 84 2.20 12.32 0.00
CA CYS A 84 2.74 12.10 1.34
C CYS A 84 3.72 10.90 1.34
N PRO A 85 5.04 11.12 1.53
CA PRO A 85 6.02 10.03 1.52
C PRO A 85 5.76 8.96 2.58
N HIS A 86 5.29 9.35 3.77
CA HIS A 86 4.94 8.40 4.83
C HIS A 86 3.70 7.58 4.49
N CYS A 87 2.76 8.14 3.72
CA CYS A 87 1.58 7.43 3.26
C CYS A 87 1.98 6.36 2.23
N TYR A 88 2.90 6.69 1.32
CA TYR A 88 3.48 5.70 0.40
C TYR A 88 4.18 4.55 1.15
N GLN A 89 4.98 4.88 2.16
CA GLN A 89 5.63 3.87 3.02
C GLN A 89 4.64 3.03 3.83
N PHE A 90 3.43 3.54 4.07
CA PHE A 90 2.38 2.86 4.83
C PHE A 90 1.56 1.89 3.98
N GLU A 91 1.55 2.02 2.65
CA GLU A 91 0.77 1.16 1.74
C GLU A 91 0.97 -0.34 1.97
N PRO A 92 2.19 -0.90 2.14
CA PRO A 92 2.35 -2.32 2.39
C PRO A 92 1.64 -2.81 3.65
N LEU A 93 1.60 -1.98 4.71
CA LEU A 93 0.88 -2.31 5.95
C LEU A 93 -0.63 -2.31 5.72
N VAL A 94 -1.15 -1.36 4.92
CA VAL A 94 -2.58 -1.29 4.58
C VAL A 94 -3.01 -2.49 3.74
N GLN A 95 -2.18 -2.93 2.78
CA GLN A 95 -2.47 -4.11 1.97
C GLN A 95 -2.54 -5.38 2.82
N GLN A 96 -1.65 -5.51 3.80
CA GLN A 96 -1.72 -6.59 4.78
C GLN A 96 -2.97 -6.46 5.66
N LEU A 97 -3.27 -5.25 6.16
CA LEU A 97 -4.45 -5.01 7.00
C LEU A 97 -5.76 -5.42 6.32
N LYS A 98 -5.92 -5.15 5.01
CA LYS A 98 -7.09 -5.61 4.23
C LYS A 98 -7.33 -7.13 4.33
N GLN A 99 -6.26 -7.92 4.51
CA GLN A 99 -6.33 -9.38 4.62
C GLN A 99 -6.55 -9.86 6.06
N GLN A 100 -6.39 -8.97 7.04
CA GLN A 100 -6.40 -9.29 8.48
C GLN A 100 -7.65 -8.79 9.22
N VAL A 101 -8.42 -7.88 8.60
CA VAL A 101 -9.70 -7.45 9.16
C VAL A 101 -10.78 -8.52 8.92
N PRO A 102 -11.79 -8.64 9.79
CA PRO A 102 -12.89 -9.58 9.59
C PRO A 102 -13.76 -9.20 8.39
N ASP A 103 -14.40 -10.19 7.76
CA ASP A 103 -15.22 -10.02 6.54
C ASP A 103 -16.35 -8.98 6.66
N ASN A 104 -16.83 -8.71 7.88
CA ASN A 104 -17.88 -7.72 8.13
C ASN A 104 -17.35 -6.29 8.27
N ALA A 105 -16.02 -6.09 8.27
CA ALA A 105 -15.38 -4.79 8.33
C ALA A 105 -14.97 -4.31 6.94
N LYS A 106 -15.10 -2.99 6.72
CA LYS A 106 -14.67 -2.36 5.47
C LYS A 106 -13.38 -1.58 5.70
N VAL A 107 -12.36 -1.82 4.88
CA VAL A 107 -11.18 -0.94 4.79
C VAL A 107 -11.43 0.08 3.69
N VAL A 108 -11.44 1.36 4.06
CA VAL A 108 -11.66 2.46 3.13
C VAL A 108 -10.50 3.45 3.22
N LYS A 109 -10.10 4.03 2.08
CA LYS A 109 -9.15 5.15 2.08
C LYS A 109 -9.87 6.46 1.76
N ASN A 110 -9.43 7.53 2.40
CA ASN A 110 -9.95 8.89 2.33
C ASN A 110 -8.80 9.83 1.96
N HIS A 111 -8.73 10.23 0.69
CA HIS A 111 -7.66 11.13 0.24
C HIS A 111 -7.87 12.56 0.74
N VAL A 112 -6.81 13.25 1.16
CA VAL A 112 -6.86 14.66 1.61
C VAL A 112 -6.33 15.61 0.55
N SER A 113 -7.02 16.73 0.31
CA SER A 113 -6.64 17.67 -0.75
C SER A 113 -5.61 18.73 -0.34
N PHE A 114 -5.30 18.89 0.95
CA PHE A 114 -4.39 19.94 1.43
C PHE A 114 -2.92 19.73 1.03
N MET A 115 -2.56 18.58 0.45
CA MET A 115 -1.22 18.28 -0.07
C MET A 115 -1.20 18.26 -1.59
N GLY A 116 -0.08 18.67 -2.20
CA GLY A 116 0.07 18.72 -3.66
C GLY A 116 -0.19 20.09 -4.29
N GLY A 117 -0.44 21.14 -3.48
CA GLY A 117 -0.74 22.48 -3.97
C GLY A 117 -1.97 22.49 -4.87
N ASP A 118 -1.86 23.13 -6.03
CA ASP A 118 -2.96 23.22 -7.00
C ASP A 118 -3.45 21.85 -7.52
N MET A 119 -2.62 20.81 -7.42
CA MET A 119 -2.99 19.45 -7.82
C MET A 119 -3.72 18.66 -6.73
N GLY A 120 -3.78 19.15 -5.49
CA GLY A 120 -4.38 18.42 -4.38
C GLY A 120 -5.86 18.08 -4.61
N ASP A 121 -6.65 19.06 -5.04
CA ASP A 121 -8.07 18.86 -5.38
C ASP A 121 -8.25 17.97 -6.63
N VAL A 122 -7.37 18.13 -7.63
CA VAL A 122 -7.39 17.33 -8.87
C VAL A 122 -7.16 15.86 -8.55
N ILE A 123 -6.14 15.56 -7.75
CA ILE A 123 -5.78 14.19 -7.35
C ILE A 123 -6.81 13.60 -6.39
N THR A 124 -7.38 14.40 -5.47
CA THR A 124 -8.47 13.93 -4.60
C THR A 124 -9.68 13.51 -5.41
N ARG A 125 -10.05 14.29 -6.46
CA ARG A 125 -11.13 13.90 -7.37
C ARG A 125 -10.75 12.72 -8.26
N ALA A 126 -9.49 12.61 -8.69
CA ALA A 126 -9.03 11.45 -9.44
C ALA A 126 -9.10 10.18 -8.60
N TYR A 127 -8.75 10.24 -7.30
CA TYR A 127 -8.96 9.12 -6.39
C TYR A 127 -10.43 8.74 -6.28
N ALA A 128 -11.33 9.72 -6.08
CA ALA A 128 -12.77 9.47 -6.09
C ALA A 128 -13.27 8.88 -7.42
N THR A 129 -12.65 9.25 -8.54
CA THR A 129 -12.92 8.67 -9.87
C THR A 129 -12.52 7.20 -9.90
N ALA A 130 -11.34 6.85 -9.40
CA ALA A 130 -10.91 5.46 -9.27
C ALA A 130 -11.86 4.64 -8.40
N VAL A 131 -12.42 5.21 -7.32
CA VAL A 131 -13.45 4.55 -6.49
C VAL A 131 -14.74 4.33 -7.29
N VAL A 132 -15.21 5.33 -8.04
CA VAL A 132 -16.44 5.22 -8.85
C VAL A 132 -16.31 4.16 -9.95
N LEU A 133 -15.11 4.00 -10.50
CA LEU A 133 -14.78 3.04 -11.55
C LEU A 133 -14.31 1.67 -11.02
N ASP A 134 -14.27 1.48 -9.69
CA ASP A 134 -13.72 0.28 -9.05
C ASP A 134 -12.28 -0.06 -9.51
N ALA A 135 -11.49 0.98 -9.80
CA ALA A 135 -10.14 0.89 -10.34
C ALA A 135 -9.04 1.22 -9.32
N GLN A 136 -9.38 1.22 -8.03
CA GLN A 136 -8.47 1.64 -6.95
C GLN A 136 -7.20 0.79 -6.88
N ASP A 137 -7.32 -0.54 -6.94
CA ASP A 137 -6.18 -1.45 -6.82
C ASP A 137 -5.18 -1.31 -7.99
N THR A 138 -5.65 -0.81 -9.13
CA THR A 138 -4.79 -0.48 -10.29
C THR A 138 -4.16 0.91 -10.13
N ILE A 139 -4.97 1.92 -9.79
CA ILE A 139 -4.54 3.32 -9.89
C ILE A 139 -3.74 3.80 -8.68
N ILE A 140 -4.01 3.28 -7.49
CA ILE A 140 -3.28 3.64 -6.26
C ILE A 140 -1.76 3.43 -6.43
N PRO A 141 -1.26 2.22 -6.78
CA PRO A 141 0.18 2.00 -6.93
C PRO A 141 0.77 2.88 -8.04
N VAL A 142 0.06 3.06 -9.16
CA VAL A 142 0.51 3.90 -10.28
C VAL A 142 0.74 5.35 -9.85
N LEU A 143 -0.19 5.95 -9.10
CA LEU A 143 -0.06 7.33 -8.63
C LEU A 143 1.09 7.48 -7.62
N PHE A 144 1.18 6.56 -6.65
CA PHE A 144 2.26 6.59 -5.67
C PHE A 144 3.63 6.41 -6.32
N ASP A 145 3.80 5.42 -7.20
CA ASP A 145 5.07 5.16 -7.88
C ASP A 145 5.47 6.34 -8.77
N ARG A 146 4.50 6.94 -9.47
CA ARG A 146 4.75 8.11 -10.31
C ARG A 146 5.30 9.28 -9.51
N ILE A 147 4.80 9.49 -8.29
CA ILE A 147 5.17 10.62 -7.43
C ILE A 147 6.46 10.32 -6.65
N HIS A 148 6.57 9.15 -6.03
CA HIS A 148 7.65 8.86 -5.07
C HIS A 148 8.81 8.06 -5.64
N VAL A 149 8.58 7.20 -6.64
CA VAL A 149 9.63 6.39 -7.27
C VAL A 149 10.18 7.08 -8.50
N ALA A 150 9.30 7.44 -9.45
CA ALA A 150 9.70 8.12 -10.68
C ALA A 150 10.00 9.62 -10.47
N GLN A 151 9.64 10.18 -9.31
CA GLN A 151 9.81 11.60 -8.97
C GLN A 151 9.26 12.54 -10.05
N ASN A 152 8.18 12.14 -10.70
CA ASN A 152 7.58 12.87 -11.82
C ASN A 152 6.08 13.07 -11.59
N PRO A 153 5.69 13.83 -10.55
CA PRO A 153 4.29 14.03 -10.18
C PRO A 153 3.50 14.62 -11.36
N PRO A 154 2.22 14.25 -11.53
CA PRO A 154 1.36 14.85 -12.54
C PRO A 154 1.21 16.35 -12.28
N LYS A 155 1.21 17.14 -13.34
CA LYS A 155 1.20 18.62 -13.29
C LYS A 155 -0.12 19.19 -13.81
N SER A 156 -1.00 18.35 -14.31
CA SER A 156 -2.28 18.73 -14.89
C SER A 156 -3.29 17.59 -14.81
N LEU A 157 -4.57 17.92 -14.98
CA LEU A 157 -5.62 16.92 -15.17
C LEU A 157 -5.36 16.03 -16.41
N ALA A 158 -4.75 16.58 -17.46
CA ALA A 158 -4.41 15.81 -18.65
C ALA A 158 -3.39 14.71 -18.35
N ASP A 159 -2.38 14.99 -17.53
CA ASP A 159 -1.41 13.98 -17.07
C ASP A 159 -2.10 12.88 -16.26
N VAL A 160 -2.97 13.27 -15.32
CA VAL A 160 -3.72 12.32 -14.49
C VAL A 160 -4.62 11.44 -15.36
N ARG A 161 -5.35 12.03 -16.30
CA ARG A 161 -6.18 11.30 -17.27
C ARG A 161 -5.34 10.30 -18.07
N GLN A 162 -4.17 10.71 -18.56
CA GLN A 162 -3.29 9.81 -19.31
C GLN A 162 -2.83 8.63 -18.46
N MET A 163 -2.55 8.83 -17.17
CA MET A 163 -2.20 7.73 -16.26
C MET A 163 -3.31 6.69 -16.12
N PHE A 164 -4.58 7.10 -16.15
CA PHE A 164 -5.72 6.17 -16.13
C PHE A 164 -5.80 5.39 -17.46
N ILE A 165 -5.60 6.07 -18.59
CA ILE A 165 -5.61 5.46 -19.94
C ILE A 165 -4.47 4.46 -20.11
N ASP A 166 -3.27 4.80 -19.66
CA ASP A 166 -2.10 3.93 -19.70
C ASP A 166 -2.31 2.64 -18.87
N ASN A 167 -3.32 2.63 -17.99
CA ASN A 167 -3.69 1.50 -17.14
C ASN A 167 -5.07 0.92 -17.48
N GLY A 168 -5.53 1.11 -18.72
CA GLY A 168 -6.65 0.37 -19.29
C GLY A 168 -8.04 0.98 -19.06
N ILE A 169 -8.11 2.20 -18.53
CA ILE A 169 -9.39 2.92 -18.36
C ILE A 169 -9.61 3.80 -19.59
N GLU A 170 -10.73 3.61 -20.27
CA GLU A 170 -11.02 4.40 -21.47
C GLU A 170 -11.12 5.90 -21.14
N GLY A 171 -10.61 6.73 -22.04
CA GLY A 171 -10.57 8.18 -21.80
C GLY A 171 -11.96 8.77 -21.55
N SER A 172 -12.98 8.28 -22.28
CA SER A 172 -14.38 8.69 -22.09
C SER A 172 -14.97 8.22 -20.76
N GLU A 173 -14.54 7.06 -20.25
CA GLU A 173 -14.96 6.54 -18.95
C GLU A 173 -14.37 7.38 -17.81
N PHE A 174 -13.08 7.69 -17.89
CA PHE A 174 -12.45 8.66 -16.98
C PHE A 174 -13.18 10.00 -17.01
N ASP A 175 -13.39 10.57 -18.20
CA ASP A 175 -14.02 11.88 -18.36
C ASP A 175 -15.45 11.89 -17.78
N GLY A 176 -16.21 10.82 -18.02
CA GLY A 176 -17.56 10.65 -17.47
C GLY A 176 -17.57 10.55 -15.96
N ALA A 177 -16.71 9.72 -15.37
CA ALA A 177 -16.65 9.52 -13.92
C ALA A 177 -16.07 10.74 -13.19
N TYR A 178 -15.00 11.34 -13.70
CA TYR A 178 -14.35 12.51 -13.09
C TYR A 178 -15.26 13.73 -13.04
N ASN A 179 -16.06 13.94 -14.08
CA ASN A 179 -17.04 15.04 -14.13
C ASN A 179 -18.39 14.69 -13.49
N SER A 180 -18.56 13.47 -12.99
CA SER A 180 -19.81 13.04 -12.38
C SER A 180 -20.08 13.75 -11.05
N PHE A 181 -21.37 13.89 -10.72
CA PHE A 181 -21.79 14.34 -9.40
C PHE A 181 -21.26 13.41 -8.28
N ALA A 182 -21.16 12.11 -8.55
CA ALA A 182 -20.68 11.12 -7.60
C ALA A 182 -19.22 11.37 -7.19
N ALA A 183 -18.29 11.45 -8.16
CA ALA A 183 -16.88 11.70 -7.88
C ALA A 183 -16.64 13.07 -7.23
N ASN A 184 -17.30 14.11 -7.73
CA ASN A 184 -17.19 15.46 -7.15
C ASN A 184 -17.70 15.52 -5.70
N SER A 185 -18.84 14.88 -5.42
CA SER A 185 -19.40 14.84 -4.07
C SER A 185 -18.55 14.00 -3.12
N MET A 186 -17.99 12.89 -3.61
CA MET A 186 -17.11 12.02 -2.83
C MET A 186 -15.81 12.75 -2.45
N ALA A 187 -15.16 13.42 -3.40
CA ALA A 187 -13.95 14.21 -3.12
C ALA A 187 -14.20 15.25 -2.01
N LYS A 188 -15.30 16.00 -2.08
CA LYS A 188 -15.69 16.95 -1.03
C LYS A 188 -15.95 16.28 0.32
N ARG A 189 -16.56 15.10 0.32
CA ARG A 189 -16.80 14.33 1.56
C ARG A 189 -15.49 13.86 2.18
N PHE A 190 -14.47 13.55 1.39
CA PHE A 190 -13.17 13.18 1.94
C PHE A 190 -12.55 14.29 2.79
N ASP A 191 -12.52 15.53 2.27
CA ASP A 191 -11.98 16.67 3.02
C ASP A 191 -12.85 17.01 4.24
N GLN A 192 -14.18 16.96 4.09
CA GLN A 192 -15.10 17.16 5.22
C GLN A 192 -14.92 16.11 6.32
N SER A 193 -14.69 14.85 5.95
CA SER A 193 -14.41 13.76 6.89
C SER A 193 -13.12 14.03 7.67
N PHE A 194 -12.06 14.45 6.96
CA PHE A 194 -10.78 14.81 7.59
C PHE A 194 -10.91 16.00 8.54
N GLN A 195 -11.68 17.03 8.16
CA GLN A 195 -11.92 18.18 9.03
C GLN A 195 -12.73 17.79 10.29
N LYS A 196 -13.78 16.99 10.12
CA LYS A 196 -14.65 16.56 11.22
C LYS A 196 -13.95 15.64 12.21
N SER A 197 -12.98 14.85 11.76
CA SER A 197 -12.23 13.96 12.66
C SER A 197 -11.25 14.70 13.57
N GLY A 198 -10.95 15.98 13.29
CA GLY A 198 -9.96 16.75 14.06
C GLY A 198 -8.52 16.30 13.85
N LEU A 199 -8.27 15.46 12.84
CA LEU A 199 -6.92 15.03 12.46
C LEU A 199 -6.07 16.22 12.01
N ARG A 200 -4.76 16.13 12.26
CA ARG A 200 -3.78 17.18 11.94
C ARG A 200 -2.79 16.79 10.85
N GLY A 201 -2.83 15.55 10.39
CA GLY A 201 -1.88 15.03 9.42
C GLY A 201 -2.25 13.64 8.93
N VAL A 202 -1.42 13.15 8.01
CA VAL A 202 -1.53 11.83 7.37
C VAL A 202 -0.14 11.16 7.34
N PRO A 203 -0.04 9.82 7.26
CA PRO A 203 -1.15 8.86 7.31
C PRO A 203 -1.80 8.84 8.70
N ALA A 204 -3.11 8.60 8.74
CA ALA A 204 -3.85 8.43 9.98
C ALA A 204 -4.95 7.37 9.79
N VAL A 205 -5.25 6.61 10.84
CA VAL A 205 -6.28 5.57 10.79
C VAL A 205 -7.34 5.85 11.85
N ILE A 206 -8.61 5.80 11.45
CA ILE A 206 -9.75 5.87 12.34
C ILE A 206 -10.58 4.60 12.20
N VAL A 207 -10.82 3.93 13.32
CA VAL A 207 -11.67 2.74 13.40
C VAL A 207 -13.06 3.12 13.90
N ASN A 208 -14.08 2.55 13.26
CA ASN A 208 -15.51 2.79 13.51
C ASN A 208 -15.89 4.27 13.50
N GLY A 209 -15.15 5.11 12.76
CA GLY A 209 -15.36 6.56 12.75
C GLY A 209 -15.10 7.26 14.09
N LYS A 210 -14.58 6.57 15.11
CA LYS A 210 -14.55 7.03 16.50
C LYS A 210 -13.20 6.85 17.19
N TYR A 211 -12.40 5.87 16.80
CA TYR A 211 -11.12 5.57 17.46
C TYR A 211 -9.96 5.95 16.55
N HIS A 212 -9.31 7.07 16.82
CA HIS A 212 -8.09 7.46 16.12
C HIS A 212 -6.91 6.66 16.66
N VAL A 213 -6.26 5.88 15.81
CA VAL A 213 -5.18 4.95 16.18
C VAL A 213 -3.88 5.73 16.39
N THR A 214 -3.30 5.64 17.58
CA THR A 214 -2.05 6.30 17.96
C THR A 214 -1.14 5.29 18.65
N PRO A 215 -0.57 4.31 17.95
CA PRO A 215 -0.19 3.02 18.51
C PRO A 215 1.17 3.09 19.25
N LYS A 216 1.23 3.74 20.42
CA LYS A 216 2.48 4.03 21.14
C LYS A 216 3.16 2.81 21.74
N THR A 217 2.40 1.78 22.10
CA THR A 217 2.93 0.55 22.70
C THR A 217 3.01 -0.63 21.71
N VAL A 218 2.68 -0.37 20.44
CA VAL A 218 2.68 -1.35 19.35
C VAL A 218 4.02 -1.30 18.64
N GLU A 219 4.71 -2.43 18.57
CA GLU A 219 6.04 -2.51 17.98
C GLU A 219 6.06 -3.27 16.64
N THR A 220 5.05 -4.11 16.38
CA THR A 220 4.99 -4.94 15.17
C THR A 220 3.70 -4.77 14.36
N PRO A 221 3.72 -5.11 13.06
CA PRO A 221 2.50 -5.14 12.22
C PRO A 221 1.38 -6.00 12.80
N GLU A 222 1.72 -7.17 13.35
CA GLU A 222 0.74 -8.10 13.94
C GLU A 222 0.04 -7.47 15.15
N GLU A 223 0.79 -6.77 16.00
CA GLU A 223 0.22 -6.02 17.12
C GLU A 223 -0.66 -4.87 16.66
N TYR A 224 -0.28 -4.20 15.57
CA TYR A 224 -1.09 -3.16 14.95
C TYR A 224 -2.43 -3.72 14.45
N PHE A 225 -2.42 -4.88 13.78
CA PHE A 225 -3.65 -5.55 13.34
C PHE A 225 -4.53 -5.98 14.51
N GLN A 226 -3.91 -6.47 15.60
CA GLN A 226 -4.63 -6.81 16.83
C GLN A 226 -5.28 -5.58 17.48
N LEU A 227 -4.61 -4.42 17.46
CA LEU A 227 -5.20 -3.16 17.91
C LEU A 227 -6.40 -2.76 17.05
N ILE A 228 -6.28 -2.81 15.72
CA ILE A 228 -7.40 -2.50 14.82
C ILE A 228 -8.57 -3.45 15.05
N ASN A 229 -8.32 -4.75 15.12
CA ASN A 229 -9.37 -5.76 15.35
C ASN A 229 -10.03 -5.59 16.72
N TYR A 230 -9.26 -5.26 17.76
CA TYR A 230 -9.82 -4.88 19.06
C TYR A 230 -10.77 -3.68 18.91
N LEU A 231 -10.33 -2.58 18.27
CA LEU A 231 -11.14 -1.38 18.10
C LEU A 231 -12.39 -1.60 17.25
N LEU A 232 -12.35 -2.52 16.28
CA LEU A 232 -13.52 -2.90 15.47
C LEU A 232 -14.64 -3.52 16.31
N THR A 233 -14.33 -4.13 17.46
CA THR A 233 -15.32 -4.67 18.40
C THR A 233 -15.94 -3.62 19.33
N GLN A 234 -15.39 -2.40 19.36
CA GLN A 234 -15.81 -1.31 20.25
C GLN A 234 -16.87 -0.40 19.58
N LYS A 235 -17.72 0.26 20.37
CA LYS A 235 -18.79 1.17 19.90
C LYS A 235 -18.73 2.57 20.51
#